data_AF-A0A3A1WJS3-F1
#
_entry.id   AF-A0A3A1WJS3-F1
#
_cell.length_a   1.000
_cell.length_b   1.000
_cell.length_c   1.000
_cell.angle_alpha   90.00
_cell.angle_beta   90.00
_cell.angle_gamma   90.00
#
_symmetry.space_group_name_H-M   'P 1'
#
loop_
_entity.id
_entity.type
_entity.pdbx_description
1 polymer ?
#
loop_
_entity_poly.entity_id
_entity_poly.type
_entity_poly.pdbx_seq_one_letter_code
_entity_poly.pdbx_strand_id
1 'polypeptide(L)'
;MPRHRWTDEDDHQIRRRINLEQTYDEIGAALGVSRNAVAARVQRLGLGSPERAAFLRSRRLKGKKRPKDVMRRVAKASKARAEDPAHRARLQEMGQRHAANPKRIRAVAKALDRKRGGPILPELAEDYRLARRKHLPAAEAYAATHPTIQTFGKGA
;
A
#
# COMPACT_ATOMS: atom_id res chain seq x y z
N MET A 1 -26.01 -17.58 -29.99
CA MET A 1 -24.80 -18.23 -29.41
C MET A 1 -25.26 -19.29 -28.44
N PRO A 2 -24.97 -20.58 -28.67
CA PRO A 2 -25.26 -21.65 -27.71
C PRO A 2 -24.56 -21.37 -26.37
N ARG A 3 -25.22 -21.67 -25.26
CA ARG A 3 -24.65 -21.50 -23.91
C ARG A 3 -23.68 -22.66 -23.64
N HIS A 4 -22.47 -22.35 -23.20
CA HIS A 4 -21.50 -23.37 -22.75
C HIS A 4 -22.09 -24.17 -21.58
N ARG A 5 -22.05 -25.50 -21.67
CA ARG A 5 -22.50 -26.40 -20.62
C ARG A 5 -21.30 -26.74 -19.74
N TRP A 6 -21.29 -26.19 -18.52
CA TRP A 6 -20.23 -26.45 -17.55
C TRP A 6 -20.27 -27.90 -17.07
N THR A 7 -19.13 -28.57 -17.17
CA THR A 7 -18.89 -29.91 -16.64
C THR A 7 -18.07 -29.86 -15.35
N ASP A 8 -18.05 -30.96 -14.60
CA ASP A 8 -17.19 -31.07 -13.42
C ASP A 8 -15.70 -30.98 -13.80
N GLU A 9 -15.33 -31.51 -14.98
CA GLU A 9 -13.98 -31.38 -15.52
C GLU A 9 -13.61 -29.92 -15.78
N ASP A 10 -14.52 -29.11 -16.34
CA ASP A 10 -14.28 -27.67 -16.51
C ASP A 10 -14.00 -26.98 -15.17
N ASP A 11 -14.74 -27.34 -14.11
CA ASP A 11 -14.55 -26.79 -12.78
C ASP A 11 -13.19 -27.17 -12.18
N HIS A 12 -12.76 -28.43 -12.38
CA HIS A 12 -11.42 -28.89 -12.01
C HIS A 12 -10.33 -28.13 -12.76
N GLN A 13 -10.50 -27.92 -14.07
CA GLN A 13 -9.57 -27.13 -14.89
C GLN A 13 -9.50 -25.68 -14.44
N ILE A 14 -10.63 -25.03 -14.13
CA ILE A 14 -10.67 -23.67 -13.60
C ILE A 14 -9.90 -23.58 -12.28
N ARG A 15 -10.15 -24.50 -11.34
CA ARG A 15 -9.44 -24.55 -10.04
C ARG A 15 -7.94 -24.68 -10.24
N ARG A 16 -7.51 -25.65 -11.06
CA ARG A 16 -6.10 -25.91 -11.36
C ARG A 16 -5.43 -24.67 -11.97
N ARG A 17 -6.04 -24.06 -12.98
CA ARG A 17 -5.45 -22.92 -13.70
C ARG A 17 -5.41 -21.64 -12.86
N ILE A 18 -6.39 -21.43 -11.97
CA ILE A 18 -6.33 -20.33 -10.99
C ILE A 18 -5.20 -20.54 -9.99
N ASN A 19 -4.96 -21.78 -9.55
CA ASN A 19 -3.82 -22.10 -8.68
C ASN A 19 -2.47 -21.88 -9.39
N LEU A 20 -2.43 -22.06 -10.72
CA LEU A 20 -1.28 -21.72 -11.58
C LEU A 20 -1.21 -20.23 -11.93
N GLU A 21 -2.02 -19.39 -11.30
CA GLU A 21 -2.05 -17.94 -11.49
C GLU A 21 -2.33 -17.49 -12.94
N GLN A 22 -3.07 -18.27 -13.72
CA GLN A 22 -3.54 -17.87 -15.06
C GLN A 22 -4.63 -16.79 -14.98
N THR A 23 -4.70 -15.93 -15.99
CA THR A 23 -5.75 -14.92 -16.18
C THR A 23 -7.05 -15.57 -16.65
N TYR A 24 -8.18 -14.90 -16.43
CA TYR A 24 -9.47 -15.39 -16.96
C TYR A 24 -9.49 -15.46 -18.49
N ASP A 25 -8.68 -14.65 -19.16
CA ASP A 25 -8.50 -14.72 -20.61
C ASP A 25 -7.77 -15.99 -21.04
N GLU A 26 -6.66 -16.34 -20.38
CA GLU A 26 -5.91 -17.60 -20.65
C GLU A 26 -6.75 -18.84 -20.32
N ILE A 27 -7.52 -18.79 -19.23
CA ILE A 27 -8.44 -19.87 -18.86
C ILE A 27 -9.56 -19.99 -19.90
N GLY A 28 -10.14 -18.87 -20.33
CA GLY A 28 -11.19 -18.85 -21.35
C GLY A 28 -10.71 -19.40 -22.68
N ALA A 29 -9.52 -18.96 -23.14
CA ALA A 29 -8.89 -19.47 -24.35
C ALA A 29 -8.64 -20.99 -24.28
N ALA A 30 -8.22 -21.50 -23.12
CA ALA A 30 -7.98 -22.91 -22.94
C ALA A 30 -9.25 -23.78 -22.89
N LEU A 31 -10.37 -23.21 -22.46
CA LEU A 31 -11.67 -23.90 -22.36
C LEU A 31 -12.61 -23.60 -23.54
N GLY A 32 -12.19 -22.74 -24.48
CA GLY A 32 -13.02 -22.31 -25.61
C GLY A 32 -14.20 -21.41 -25.21
N VAL A 33 -14.09 -20.67 -24.11
CA VAL A 33 -15.15 -19.81 -23.58
C VAL A 33 -14.68 -18.37 -23.38
N SER A 34 -15.62 -17.43 -23.28
CA SER A 34 -15.27 -16.03 -23.03
C SER A 34 -14.73 -15.82 -21.60
N ARG A 35 -13.86 -14.83 -21.44
CA ARG A 35 -13.36 -14.34 -20.14
C ARG A 35 -14.49 -14.10 -19.13
N ASN A 36 -15.59 -13.51 -19.57
CA ASN A 36 -16.73 -13.19 -18.69
C ASN A 36 -17.45 -14.46 -18.22
N ALA A 37 -17.53 -15.50 -19.05
CA ALA A 37 -18.08 -16.79 -18.66
C ALA A 37 -17.24 -17.45 -17.56
N VAL A 38 -15.90 -17.42 -17.70
CA VAL A 38 -14.97 -17.88 -16.66
C VAL A 38 -15.17 -17.08 -15.36
N ALA A 39 -15.19 -15.75 -15.44
CA ALA A 39 -15.35 -14.90 -14.26
C ALA A 39 -16.65 -15.23 -13.48
N ALA A 40 -17.77 -15.38 -14.19
CA ALA A 40 -19.05 -15.77 -13.59
C ALA A 40 -18.98 -17.18 -12.96
N ARG A 41 -18.31 -18.14 -13.60
CA ARG A 41 -18.15 -19.50 -13.06
C ARG A 41 -17.26 -19.52 -11.82
N VAL A 42 -16.15 -18.78 -11.82
CA VAL A 42 -15.24 -18.61 -10.67
C VAL A 42 -15.96 -18.04 -9.45
N GLN A 43 -16.85 -17.06 -9.66
CA GLN A 43 -17.67 -16.51 -8.59
C GLN A 43 -18.62 -17.57 -8.02
N ARG A 44 -19.29 -18.36 -8.87
CA ARG A 44 -20.17 -19.46 -8.44
C ARG A 44 -19.43 -20.57 -7.68
N LEU A 45 -18.17 -20.83 -8.04
CA LEU A 45 -17.30 -21.78 -7.34
C LEU A 45 -16.74 -21.26 -6.01
N GLY A 46 -17.04 -20.00 -5.62
CA GLY A 46 -16.50 -19.40 -4.41
C GLY A 46 -15.00 -19.08 -4.47
N LEU A 47 -14.40 -19.08 -5.67
CA LEU A 47 -12.97 -18.86 -5.87
C LEU A 47 -12.62 -17.37 -6.05
N GLY A 48 -13.63 -16.50 -6.17
CA GLY A 48 -13.51 -15.08 -6.46
C GLY A 48 -13.35 -14.16 -5.24
N SER A 49 -12.62 -14.56 -4.18
CA SER A 49 -12.49 -13.69 -3.01
C SER A 49 -11.66 -12.42 -3.33
N PRO A 50 -12.04 -11.24 -2.81
CA PRO A 50 -11.27 -10.00 -2.99
C PRO A 50 -9.81 -10.13 -2.55
N GLU A 51 -9.58 -10.89 -1.48
CA GLU A 51 -8.26 -11.19 -0.92
C GLU A 51 -7.41 -11.99 -1.89
N ARG A 52 -7.96 -13.04 -2.50
CA ARG A 52 -7.26 -13.87 -3.49
C ARG A 52 -6.97 -13.06 -4.76
N ALA A 53 -7.91 -12.24 -5.21
CA ALA A 53 -7.67 -11.32 -6.32
C ALA A 53 -6.59 -10.27 -5.99
N ALA A 54 -6.52 -9.78 -4.75
CA ALA A 54 -5.44 -8.90 -4.29
C ALA A 54 -4.08 -9.62 -4.23
N PHE A 55 -4.05 -10.86 -3.75
CA PHE A 55 -2.86 -11.71 -3.72
C PHE A 55 -2.30 -11.99 -5.11
N LEU A 56 -3.14 -12.40 -6.06
CA LEU A 56 -2.71 -12.64 -7.45
C LEU A 56 -2.23 -11.35 -8.12
N ARG A 57 -2.93 -10.22 -7.91
CA ARG A 57 -2.48 -8.91 -8.42
C ARG A 57 -1.13 -8.51 -7.84
N SER A 58 -0.92 -8.69 -6.54
CA SER A 58 0.34 -8.31 -5.89
C SER A 58 1.50 -9.15 -6.42
N ARG A 59 1.34 -10.48 -6.59
CA ARG A 59 2.36 -11.34 -7.20
C ARG A 59 2.66 -10.98 -8.64
N ARG A 60 1.64 -10.72 -9.45
CA ARG A 60 1.82 -10.32 -10.86
C ARG A 60 2.49 -8.94 -11.02
N LEU A 61 2.21 -8.01 -10.10
CA LEU A 61 2.85 -6.69 -10.08
C LEU A 61 4.28 -6.74 -9.52
N LYS A 62 4.59 -7.72 -8.67
CA LYS A 62 5.90 -7.90 -8.05
C LYS A 62 6.86 -8.57 -9.05
N GLY A 63 7.58 -7.77 -9.81
CA GLY A 63 8.78 -8.22 -10.53
C GLY A 63 8.91 -7.76 -11.97
N LYS A 64 7.82 -7.43 -12.67
CA LYS A 64 7.92 -6.85 -14.01
C LYS A 64 8.28 -5.37 -13.88
N LYS A 65 9.58 -5.06 -13.87
CA LYS A 65 10.07 -3.69 -13.99
C LYS A 65 9.46 -3.07 -15.24
N ARG A 66 8.86 -1.88 -15.10
CA ARG A 66 8.37 -1.13 -16.26
C ARG A 66 9.55 -0.90 -17.23
N PRO A 67 9.33 -1.01 -18.55
CA PRO A 67 10.38 -0.68 -19.52
C PRO A 67 10.98 0.71 -19.24
N LYS A 68 12.29 0.87 -19.44
CA LYS A 68 12.99 2.13 -19.13
C LYS A 68 12.36 3.33 -19.84
N ASP A 69 11.88 3.17 -21.07
CA ASP A 69 11.26 4.26 -21.83
C ASP A 69 9.89 4.67 -21.28
N VAL A 70 9.11 3.71 -20.76
CA VAL A 70 7.87 4.02 -20.03
C VAL A 70 8.21 4.84 -18.77
N MET A 71 9.22 4.42 -18.01
CA MET A 71 9.67 5.15 -16.82
C MET A 71 10.16 6.57 -17.16
N ARG A 72 10.93 6.73 -18.24
CA ARG A 72 11.39 8.05 -18.74
C ARG A 72 10.21 8.95 -19.11
N ARG A 73 9.20 8.44 -19.83
CA ARG A 73 7.99 9.21 -20.17
C ARG A 73 7.21 9.64 -18.94
N VAL A 74 6.99 8.73 -17.99
CA VAL A 74 6.32 9.03 -16.71
C VAL A 74 7.10 10.08 -15.91
N ALA A 75 8.43 9.97 -15.85
CA ALA A 75 9.29 10.93 -15.17
C ALA A 75 9.20 12.32 -15.82
N LYS A 76 9.29 12.40 -17.16
CA LYS A 76 9.13 13.65 -17.91
C LYS A 76 7.77 14.30 -17.66
N ALA A 77 6.69 13.53 -17.74
CA ALA A 77 5.33 14.01 -17.47
C ALA A 77 5.16 14.44 -16.00
N SER A 78 5.79 13.74 -15.06
CA SER A 78 5.78 14.13 -13.64
C SER A 78 6.52 15.43 -13.41
N LYS A 79 7.68 15.63 -14.05
CA LYS A 79 8.45 16.88 -13.96
C LYS A 79 7.67 18.05 -14.55
N ALA A 80 7.08 17.88 -15.74
CA ALA A 80 6.26 18.90 -16.38
C ALA A 80 5.05 19.31 -15.50
N ARG A 81 4.38 18.34 -14.86
CA ARG A 81 3.30 18.64 -13.89
C ARG A 81 3.81 19.39 -12.67
N ALA A 82 5.01 19.09 -12.17
CA ALA A 82 5.58 19.79 -11.02
C ALA A 82 5.97 21.25 -11.35
N GLU A 83 6.33 21.54 -12.60
CA GLU A 83 6.66 22.89 -13.07
C GLU A 83 5.41 23.77 -13.26
N ASP A 84 4.28 23.17 -13.66
CA ASP A 84 2.99 23.84 -13.82
C ASP A 84 2.57 24.62 -12.54
N PRO A 85 2.46 25.96 -12.60
CA PRO A 85 2.03 26.78 -11.47
C PRO A 85 0.66 26.40 -10.93
N ALA A 86 -0.30 26.03 -11.79
CA ALA A 86 -1.65 25.65 -11.37
C ALA A 86 -1.66 24.31 -10.61
N HIS A 87 -0.76 23.39 -10.98
CA HIS A 87 -0.57 22.15 -10.21
C HIS A 87 0.08 22.44 -8.85
N ARG A 88 1.09 23.33 -8.81
CA ARG A 88 1.74 23.74 -7.56
C ARG A 88 0.78 24.42 -6.60
N ALA A 89 -0.06 25.35 -7.08
CA ALA A 89 -1.08 26.01 -6.28
C ALA A 89 -2.06 25.00 -5.66
N ARG A 90 -2.55 24.03 -6.45
CA ARG A 90 -3.42 22.94 -5.95
C ARG A 90 -2.75 22.09 -4.88
N LEU A 91 -1.46 21.78 -5.02
CA LEU A 91 -0.70 21.05 -4.00
C LEU A 91 -0.54 21.86 -2.72
N GLN A 92 -0.29 23.16 -2.82
CA GLN A 92 -0.20 24.07 -1.67
C GLN A 92 -1.55 24.15 -0.94
N GLU A 93 -2.64 24.36 -1.67
CA GLU A 93 -4.00 24.40 -1.11
C GLU A 93 -4.36 23.08 -0.41
N MET A 94 -4.08 21.94 -1.05
CA MET A 94 -4.27 20.62 -0.43
C MET A 94 -3.42 20.47 0.85
N GLY A 95 -2.19 20.97 0.83
CA GLY A 95 -1.31 21.02 1.99
C GLY A 95 -1.90 21.84 3.13
N GLN A 96 -2.39 23.04 2.85
CA GLN A 96 -3.05 23.93 3.82
C GLN A 96 -4.31 23.29 4.38
N ARG A 97 -5.16 22.71 3.53
CA ARG A 97 -6.37 21.98 3.95
C ARG A 97 -6.05 20.81 4.88
N HIS A 98 -4.97 20.07 4.59
CA HIS A 98 -4.51 19.00 5.46
C HIS A 98 -3.93 19.51 6.78
N ALA A 99 -3.20 20.62 6.75
CA ALA A 99 -2.64 21.27 7.93
C ALA A 99 -3.73 21.87 8.84
N ALA A 100 -4.86 22.31 8.28
CA ALA A 100 -6.00 22.83 9.03
C ALA A 100 -6.93 21.73 9.57
N ASN A 101 -6.77 20.46 9.16
CA ASN A 101 -7.66 19.38 9.57
C ASN A 101 -7.23 18.79 10.94
N PRO A 102 -7.96 19.05 12.04
CA PRO A 102 -7.53 18.64 13.39
C PRO A 102 -7.47 17.12 13.55
N LYS A 103 -8.39 16.37 12.90
CA LYS A 103 -8.39 14.90 12.94
C LYS A 103 -7.12 14.34 12.32
N ARG A 104 -6.68 14.92 11.20
CA ARG A 104 -5.44 14.52 10.52
C ARG A 104 -4.21 14.89 11.35
N ILE A 105 -4.16 16.10 11.90
CA ILE A 105 -3.06 16.53 12.78
C ILE A 105 -2.89 15.55 13.94
N ARG A 106 -3.98 15.19 14.63
CA ARG A 106 -3.97 14.19 15.72
C ARG A 106 -3.50 12.81 15.26
N ALA A 107 -3.95 12.34 14.09
CA ALA A 107 -3.52 11.05 13.54
C ALA A 107 -2.03 11.03 13.19
N VAL A 108 -1.50 12.12 12.62
CA VAL A 108 -0.07 12.26 12.32
C VAL A 108 0.75 12.34 13.60
N ALA A 109 0.31 13.11 14.59
CA ALA A 109 0.95 13.19 15.91
C ALA A 109 1.03 11.79 16.56
N LYS A 110 -0.10 11.07 16.65
CA LYS A 110 -0.15 9.70 17.18
C LYS A 110 0.78 8.73 16.43
N ALA A 111 0.86 8.84 15.10
CA ALA A 111 1.75 8.01 14.30
C ALA A 111 3.23 8.31 14.55
N LEU A 112 3.60 9.59 14.77
CA LEU A 112 4.94 10.00 15.14
C LEU A 112 5.28 9.56 16.57
N ASP A 113 4.36 9.72 17.52
CA ASP A 113 4.52 9.26 18.90
C ASP A 113 4.80 7.75 18.94
N ARG A 114 4.02 6.96 18.21
CA ARG A 114 4.25 5.51 18.10
C ARG A 114 5.64 5.16 17.53
N LYS A 115 6.16 5.94 16.58
CA LYS A 115 7.52 5.72 16.03
C LYS A 115 8.62 6.12 17.00
N ARG A 116 8.35 7.08 17.89
CA ARG A 116 9.28 7.58 18.91
C ARG A 116 9.26 6.75 20.18
N GLY A 117 8.14 6.14 20.52
CA GLY A 117 7.92 5.48 21.81
C GLY A 117 7.03 6.27 22.77
N GLY A 118 6.56 7.46 22.39
CA GLY A 118 5.63 8.26 23.18
C GLY A 118 5.51 9.72 22.72
N PRO A 119 4.62 10.49 23.37
CA PRO A 119 4.48 11.92 23.14
C PRO A 119 5.68 12.68 23.73
N ILE A 120 6.20 13.65 22.99
CA ILE A 120 7.30 14.51 23.47
C ILE A 120 6.69 15.62 24.34
N LEU A 121 7.18 15.75 25.57
CA LEU A 121 6.80 16.85 26.46
C LEU A 121 7.36 18.18 25.92
N PRO A 122 6.60 19.29 25.96
CA PRO A 122 7.04 20.58 25.42
C PRO A 122 8.43 21.04 25.90
N GLU A 123 8.73 20.83 27.17
CA GLU A 123 9.99 21.17 27.82
C GLU A 123 11.18 20.34 27.31
N LEU A 124 10.94 19.12 26.81
CA LEU A 124 11.97 18.22 26.26
C LEU A 124 12.09 18.32 24.73
N ALA A 125 11.32 19.20 24.10
CA ALA A 125 11.25 19.28 22.64
C ALA A 125 12.56 19.72 21.99
N GLU A 126 13.30 20.66 22.61
CA GLU A 126 14.60 21.11 22.08
C GLU A 126 15.68 20.04 22.23
N ASP A 127 15.77 19.39 23.39
CA ASP A 127 16.72 18.30 23.62
C ASP A 127 16.49 17.15 22.63
N TYR A 128 15.22 16.81 22.38
CA TYR A 128 14.86 15.80 21.39
C TYR A 128 15.31 16.22 19.98
N ARG A 129 15.11 17.49 19.59
CA ARG A 129 15.59 18.01 18.30
C ARG A 129 17.11 17.97 18.20
N LEU A 130 17.82 18.30 19.28
CA LEU A 130 19.28 18.25 19.35
C LEU A 130 19.78 16.81 19.17
N ALA A 131 19.17 15.84 19.87
CA ALA A 131 19.46 14.42 19.71
C ALA A 131 19.24 13.94 18.25
N ARG A 132 18.15 14.36 17.61
CA ARG A 132 17.88 14.06 16.19
C ARG A 132 18.89 14.70 15.22
N ARG A 133 19.38 15.91 15.51
CA ARG A 133 20.45 16.57 14.74
C ARG A 133 21.78 15.82 14.87
N LYS A 134 22.02 15.16 16.00
CA LYS A 134 23.15 14.23 16.20
C LYS A 134 22.92 12.85 15.56
N HIS A 135 21.97 12.74 14.63
CA HIS A 135 21.65 11.52 13.88
C HIS A 135 21.11 10.33 14.69
N LEU A 136 20.73 10.52 15.96
CA LEU A 136 20.09 9.46 16.74
C LEU A 136 18.74 9.06 16.13
N PRO A 137 18.42 7.76 15.99
CA PRO A 137 17.09 7.28 15.61
C PRO A 137 15.97 7.86 16.49
N ALA A 138 14.75 7.93 15.95
CA ALA A 138 13.64 8.61 16.62
C ALA A 138 13.31 8.04 18.02
N ALA A 139 13.49 6.73 18.22
CA ALA A 139 13.26 6.06 19.48
C ALA A 139 14.40 6.25 20.49
N GLU A 140 15.66 6.19 20.04
CA GLU A 140 16.83 6.43 20.89
C GLU A 140 16.90 7.89 21.35
N ALA A 141 16.63 8.83 20.44
CA ALA A 141 16.53 10.24 20.77
C ALA A 141 15.44 10.48 21.83
N TYR A 142 14.30 9.79 21.73
CA TYR A 142 13.22 9.90 22.71
C TYR A 142 13.62 9.33 24.08
N ALA A 143 14.26 8.16 24.10
CA ALA A 143 14.74 7.53 25.34
C ALA A 143 15.84 8.36 26.03
N ALA A 144 16.75 8.96 25.25
CA ALA A 144 17.81 9.81 25.78
C ALA A 144 17.27 11.09 26.46
N THR A 145 16.13 11.62 25.99
CA THR A 145 15.54 12.83 26.56
C THR A 145 14.51 12.55 27.65
N HIS A 146 14.02 11.32 27.79
CA HIS A 146 13.04 10.91 28.82
C HIS A 146 13.66 9.85 29.76
N PRO A 147 14.72 10.19 30.52
CA PRO A 147 15.46 9.22 31.34
C PRO A 147 14.60 8.56 32.43
N THR A 148 13.51 9.22 32.85
CA THR A 148 12.66 8.78 33.96
C THR A 148 11.81 7.54 33.68
N ILE A 149 11.79 7.01 32.45
CA ILE A 149 11.06 5.76 32.12
C ILE A 149 11.97 4.52 32.28
N GLN A 150 13.25 4.70 32.61
CA GLN A 150 14.14 3.58 32.88
C GLN A 150 13.85 2.94 34.27
N THR A 151 13.05 1.87 34.21
CA THR A 151 13.12 0.66 35.05
C THR A 151 12.74 0.78 36.54
N PHE A 152 11.44 0.73 36.84
CA PHE A 152 10.89 0.08 38.06
C PHE A 152 10.31 -1.31 37.77
N GLY A 153 10.80 -2.00 36.73
CA GLY A 153 10.12 -3.20 36.19
C GLY A 153 11.04 -4.31 35.72
N LYS A 154 12.05 -4.67 36.52
CA LYS A 154 12.66 -6.02 36.52
C LYS A 154 13.25 -6.30 37.90
N GLY A 155 12.38 -6.59 38.87
CA GLY A 155 12.77 -7.02 40.21
C GLY A 155 11.63 -7.82 40.82
N ALA A 156 11.91 -9.11 41.06
CA ALA A 156 11.07 -10.20 41.58
C ALA A 156 10.19 -10.92 40.56
#